data_AF-A0A2S5ZB08-F1
#
_entry.id   AF-A0A2S5ZB08-F1
#
_cell.length_a   1.000
_cell.length_b   1.000
_cell.length_c   1.000
_cell.angle_alpha   90.00
_cell.angle_beta   90.00
_cell.angle_gamma   90.00
#
_symmetry.space_group_name_H-M   'P 1'
#
loop_
_entity.id
_entity.type
_entity.pdbx_description
1 polymer ?
#
loop_
_entity_poly.entity_id
_entity_poly.type
_entity_poly.pdbx_seq_one_letter_code
_entity_poly.pdbx_strand_id
1 'polypeptide(L)'
;MDPAPVPELVEARWFSHRAQKFYEVSLPMPEAFSETVAEWFEDYPTPKYGHYFIVGFSGKGEALAWWRASCQDCQGDEDSGFAAAVIEALPADAAEGDPSGYEAQVQHYIDRGIIPGPSR
;
A
#
# COMPACT_ATOMS: atom_id res chain seq x y z
N MET A 1 -0.77 -12.88 -21.51
CA MET A 1 -1.13 -11.45 -21.40
C MET A 1 0.15 -10.76 -21.05
N ASP A 2 0.56 -9.76 -21.81
CA ASP A 2 1.71 -8.96 -21.41
C ASP A 2 1.37 -8.21 -20.12
N PRO A 3 2.30 -8.09 -19.18
CA PRO A 3 2.06 -7.36 -17.95
C PRO A 3 1.69 -5.91 -18.26
N ALA A 4 0.73 -5.38 -17.51
CA ALA A 4 0.39 -3.97 -17.60
C ALA A 4 1.64 -3.12 -17.27
N PRO A 5 1.82 -1.96 -17.91
CA PRO A 5 2.93 -1.08 -17.60
C PRO A 5 2.91 -0.69 -16.12
N VAL A 6 4.09 -0.69 -15.51
CA VAL A 6 4.24 -0.27 -14.11
C VAL A 6 3.97 1.24 -13.98
N PRO A 7 3.37 1.70 -12.87
CA PRO A 7 3.17 3.13 -12.66
C PRO A 7 4.52 3.84 -12.51
N GLU A 8 4.62 5.09 -12.98
CA GLU A 8 5.79 5.96 -12.74
C GLU A 8 5.61 6.77 -11.45
N LEU A 9 4.36 7.05 -11.08
CA LEU A 9 3.97 7.86 -9.94
C LEU A 9 2.70 7.27 -9.32
N VAL A 10 2.64 7.25 -7.99
CA VAL A 10 1.41 6.97 -7.27
C VAL A 10 1.09 8.17 -6.39
N GLU A 11 -0.12 8.69 -6.54
CA GLU A 11 -0.63 9.76 -5.68
C GLU A 11 -1.65 9.16 -4.71
N ALA A 12 -1.52 9.52 -3.43
CA ALA A 12 -2.42 9.02 -2.41
C ALA A 12 -2.72 10.10 -1.38
N ARG A 13 -3.96 10.07 -0.91
CA ARG A 13 -4.43 10.90 0.20
C ARG A 13 -5.28 10.05 1.15
N TRP A 14 -5.03 10.18 2.44
CA TRP A 14 -5.77 9.43 3.46
C TRP A 14 -5.99 10.23 4.73
N PHE A 15 -7.01 9.86 5.50
CA PHE A 15 -7.23 10.38 6.84
C PHE A 15 -6.64 9.41 7.87
N SER A 16 -5.78 9.90 8.76
CA SER A 16 -5.33 9.12 9.90
C SER A 16 -6.22 9.35 11.09
N HIS A 17 -6.99 8.33 11.48
CA HIS A 17 -7.74 8.36 12.72
C HIS A 17 -6.83 8.55 13.95
N ARG A 18 -5.62 7.98 13.94
CA ARG A 18 -4.69 8.14 15.07
C ARG A 18 -4.23 9.60 15.22
N ALA A 19 -3.94 10.28 14.11
CA ALA A 19 -3.39 11.63 14.12
C ALA A 19 -4.45 12.73 13.93
N GLN A 20 -5.71 12.35 13.68
CA GLN A 20 -6.84 13.24 13.43
C GLN A 20 -6.56 14.28 12.33
N LYS A 21 -5.89 13.87 11.25
CA LYS A 21 -5.57 14.75 10.12
C LYS A 21 -5.44 13.99 8.80
N PHE A 22 -5.52 14.73 7.70
CA PHE A 22 -5.24 14.21 6.37
C PHE A 22 -3.75 14.22 6.08
N TYR A 23 -3.32 13.21 5.33
CA TYR A 23 -2.00 13.11 4.73
C TYR A 23 -2.15 13.00 3.21
N GLU A 24 -1.23 13.60 2.48
CA GLU A 24 -1.06 13.40 1.03
C GLU A 24 0.39 13.08 0.70
N VAL A 25 0.59 12.32 -0.37
CA VAL A 25 1.92 11.93 -0.82
C VAL A 25 1.92 11.64 -2.31
N SER A 26 3.05 11.93 -2.93
CA SER A 26 3.41 11.49 -4.27
C SER A 26 4.58 10.51 -4.13
N LEU A 27 4.37 9.24 -4.49
CA LEU A 27 5.39 8.20 -4.48
C LEU A 27 5.98 8.05 -5.89
N PRO A 28 7.14 8.69 -6.20
CA PRO A 28 7.82 8.44 -7.46
C PRO A 28 8.41 7.03 -7.44
N MET A 29 8.17 6.25 -8.50
CA MET A 29 8.82 4.95 -8.61
C MET A 29 10.30 5.11 -8.96
N PRO A 30 11.17 4.20 -8.51
CA PRO A 30 12.59 4.20 -8.90
C PRO A 30 12.75 4.16 -10.43
N GLU A 31 13.77 4.83 -10.98
CA GLU A 31 14.00 4.88 -12.43
C GLU A 31 14.10 3.48 -13.06
N ALA A 32 14.73 2.53 -12.37
CA ALA A 32 14.90 1.14 -12.81
C ALA A 32 13.71 0.22 -12.46
N PHE A 33 12.58 0.77 -12.00
CA PHE A 33 11.48 -0.04 -11.50
C PHE A 33 10.84 -0.91 -12.59
N SER A 34 10.70 -0.40 -13.80
CA SER A 34 10.16 -1.14 -14.94
C SER A 34 11.04 -2.33 -15.33
N GLU A 35 12.36 -2.13 -15.38
CA GLU A 35 13.35 -3.18 -15.65
C GLU A 35 13.31 -4.25 -14.54
N THR A 36 13.31 -3.82 -13.29
CA THR A 36 13.22 -4.71 -12.12
C THR A 36 11.94 -5.57 -12.15
N VAL A 37 10.81 -4.96 -12.51
CA VAL A 37 9.53 -5.69 -12.62
C VAL A 37 9.55 -6.66 -13.80
N ALA A 38 10.17 -6.30 -14.91
CA ALA A 38 10.35 -7.22 -16.04
C ALA A 38 11.13 -8.47 -15.63
N GLU A 39 12.25 -8.31 -14.92
CA GLU A 39 13.03 -9.42 -14.35
C GLU A 39 12.16 -10.30 -13.43
N TRP A 40 11.34 -9.70 -12.57
CA TRP A 40 10.42 -10.46 -11.72
C TRP A 40 9.36 -11.26 -12.50
N PHE A 41 8.90 -10.77 -13.65
CA PHE A 41 7.98 -11.53 -14.52
C PHE A 41 8.69 -12.67 -15.26
N GLU A 42 9.99 -12.57 -15.50
CA GLU A 42 10.80 -13.67 -16.05
C GLU A 42 10.98 -14.79 -15.02
N ASP A 43 11.31 -14.42 -13.78
CA ASP A 43 11.51 -15.37 -12.67
C ASP A 43 10.20 -15.99 -12.17
N TYR A 44 9.10 -15.21 -12.18
CA TYR A 44 7.79 -15.60 -11.69
C TYR A 44 6.71 -15.45 -12.79
N PRO A 45 6.71 -16.29 -13.83
CA PRO A 45 5.85 -16.06 -14.99
C PRO A 45 4.36 -16.29 -14.73
N THR A 46 3.53 -15.51 -15.42
CA THR A 46 2.07 -15.73 -15.49
C THR A 46 1.73 -16.92 -16.40
N PRO A 47 0.59 -17.61 -16.21
CA PRO A 47 -0.43 -17.39 -15.17
C PRO A 47 -0.09 -18.07 -13.83
N LYS A 48 1.04 -18.80 -13.75
CA LYS A 48 1.39 -19.57 -12.56
C LYS A 48 1.52 -18.67 -11.32
N TYR A 49 2.07 -17.47 -11.49
CA TYR A 49 2.17 -16.46 -10.46
C TYR A 49 1.26 -15.27 -10.75
N GLY A 50 0.55 -14.82 -9.71
CA GLY A 50 -0.13 -13.53 -9.70
C GLY A 50 0.80 -12.45 -9.16
N HIS A 51 0.84 -11.31 -9.82
CA HIS A 51 1.63 -10.16 -9.41
C HIS A 51 0.75 -9.05 -8.84
N TYR A 52 1.22 -8.45 -7.76
CA TYR A 52 0.49 -7.44 -6.99
C TYR A 52 1.43 -6.30 -6.64
N PHE A 53 1.08 -5.11 -7.11
CA PHE A 53 1.64 -3.88 -6.58
C PHE A 53 0.74 -3.39 -5.44
N ILE A 54 1.34 -3.19 -4.27
CA ILE A 54 0.59 -2.90 -3.05
C ILE A 54 1.18 -1.66 -2.39
N VAL A 55 0.29 -0.75 -2.01
CA VAL A 55 0.64 0.48 -1.29
C VAL A 55 0.02 0.42 0.09
N GLY A 56 0.85 0.62 1.11
CA GLY A 56 0.45 0.68 2.52
C GLY A 56 0.60 2.09 3.09
N PHE A 57 -0.33 2.45 3.97
CA PHE A 57 -0.35 3.75 4.64
C PHE A 57 -0.26 3.57 6.15
N SER A 58 0.67 4.28 6.78
CA SER A 58 0.87 4.27 8.22
C SER A 58 -0.03 5.32 8.89
N GLY A 59 -0.46 5.02 10.13
CA GLY A 59 -1.19 5.98 10.95
C GLY A 59 -0.35 7.20 11.37
N LYS A 60 0.97 7.16 11.15
CA LYS A 60 1.91 8.25 11.43
C LYS A 60 2.18 9.16 10.23
N GLY A 61 1.60 8.86 9.07
CA GLY A 61 1.81 9.65 7.86
C GLY A 61 2.98 9.17 7.02
N GLU A 62 3.19 7.86 6.91
CA GLU A 62 4.17 7.29 5.98
C GLU A 62 3.43 6.45 4.95
N ALA A 63 3.91 6.46 3.71
CA ALA A 63 3.48 5.54 2.68
C ALA A 63 4.63 4.60 2.30
N LEU A 64 4.30 3.35 2.00
CA LEU A 64 5.24 2.35 1.55
C LEU A 64 4.64 1.58 0.38
N ALA A 65 5.50 1.12 -0.52
CA ALA A 65 5.09 0.37 -1.70
C ALA A 65 5.91 -0.92 -1.81
N TRP A 66 5.25 -2.02 -2.11
CA TRP A 66 5.89 -3.30 -2.34
C TRP A 66 5.28 -4.01 -3.54
N TRP A 67 6.12 -4.83 -4.17
CA TRP A 67 5.69 -5.76 -5.20
C TRP A 67 5.69 -7.16 -4.62
N ARG A 68 4.66 -7.93 -4.95
CA ARG A 68 4.52 -9.32 -4.53
C ARG A 68 4.19 -10.18 -5.73
N ALA A 69 4.91 -11.29 -5.90
CA ALA A 69 4.43 -12.41 -6.70
C ALA A 69 3.97 -13.53 -5.76
N SER A 70 2.80 -14.10 -6.04
CA SER A 70 2.26 -15.22 -5.27
C SER A 70 1.82 -16.32 -6.23
N CYS A 71 2.19 -17.56 -5.95
CA CYS A 71 1.73 -18.67 -6.77
C CYS A 71 0.21 -18.82 -6.62
N GLN A 72 -0.49 -18.99 -7.75
CA GLN A 72 -1.95 -19.12 -7.75
C GLN A 72 -2.42 -20.58 -7.59
N ASP A 73 -1.62 -21.53 -8.09
CA ASP A 73 -1.98 -22.97 -8.16
C ASP A 73 -1.02 -23.90 -7.38
N CYS A 74 -0.27 -23.35 -6.42
CA CYS A 74 0.63 -24.14 -5.58
C CYS A 74 -0.16 -24.79 -4.44
N GLN A 75 -0.52 -26.06 -4.60
CA GLN A 75 -1.27 -26.87 -3.64
C GLN A 75 -0.51 -27.11 -2.32
N GLY A 76 -0.37 -26.08 -1.48
CA GLY A 76 0.10 -26.21 -0.10
C GLY A 76 1.54 -25.77 0.18
N ASP A 77 2.29 -25.26 -0.80
CA ASP A 77 3.53 -24.52 -0.55
C ASP A 77 3.20 -23.01 -0.57
N GLU A 78 2.71 -22.51 0.57
CA GLU A 78 2.27 -21.13 0.80
C GLU A 78 3.39 -20.08 0.56
N ASP A 79 4.65 -20.52 0.45
CA ASP A 79 5.86 -19.68 0.35
C ASP A 79 6.57 -19.71 -1.02
N SER A 80 5.92 -20.21 -2.08
CA SER A 80 6.54 -20.29 -3.41
C SER A 80 6.68 -18.93 -4.15
N GLY A 81 6.31 -17.82 -3.52
CA GLY A 81 6.35 -16.47 -4.10
C GLY A 81 7.52 -15.60 -3.63
N PHE A 82 7.40 -14.28 -3.82
CA PHE A 82 8.29 -13.31 -3.21
C PHE A 82 7.53 -12.02 -2.86
N ALA A 83 8.13 -11.23 -1.96
CA ALA A 83 7.75 -9.85 -1.73
C ALA A 83 9.02 -8.98 -1.67
N ALA A 84 9.03 -7.87 -2.39
CA ALA A 84 10.14 -6.93 -2.43
C ALA A 84 9.62 -5.51 -2.18
N ALA A 85 10.30 -4.78 -1.30
CA ALA A 85 10.02 -3.37 -1.08
C ALA A 85 10.46 -2.56 -2.31
N VAL A 86 9.58 -1.69 -2.78
CA VAL A 86 9.88 -0.69 -3.83
C VAL A 86 10.19 0.65 -3.18
N ILE A 87 9.40 1.00 -2.16
CA ILE A 87 9.58 2.19 -1.31
C ILE A 87 9.33 1.74 0.13
N GLU A 88 10.36 1.82 0.99
CA GLU A 88 10.29 1.30 2.35
C GLU A 88 9.49 2.19 3.32
N ALA A 89 9.68 3.51 3.25
CA ALA A 89 8.92 4.50 4.01
C ALA A 89 9.14 5.91 3.44
N LEU A 90 8.11 6.47 2.81
CA LEU A 90 8.09 7.86 2.36
C LEU A 90 7.19 8.68 3.31
N PRO A 91 7.73 9.70 3.99
CA PRO A 91 6.92 10.63 4.77
C PRO A 91 5.93 11.38 3.87
N ALA A 92 4.69 11.48 4.34
CA ALA A 92 3.62 12.21 3.68
C ALA A 92 3.43 13.60 4.30
N ASP A 93 2.94 14.52 3.49
CA ASP A 93 2.65 15.88 3.90
C ASP A 93 1.28 15.96 4.58
N ALA A 94 1.16 16.81 5.59
CA ALA A 94 -0.13 17.10 6.20
C ALA A 94 -0.98 17.93 5.24
N ALA A 95 -2.20 17.47 4.95
CA ALA A 95 -3.11 18.14 4.03
C ALA A 95 -4.30 18.77 4.78
N GLU A 96 -4.82 19.88 4.26
CA GLU A 96 -6.03 20.50 4.78
C GLU A 96 -7.28 19.73 4.36
N GLY A 97 -8.25 19.61 5.26
CA GLY A 97 -9.57 19.02 4.99
C GLY A 97 -10.42 18.92 6.24
N ASP A 98 -11.74 18.85 6.07
CA ASP A 98 -12.67 18.68 7.19
C ASP A 98 -12.79 17.19 7.58
N PRO A 99 -12.37 16.78 8.78
CA PRO A 99 -12.48 15.40 9.24
C PRO A 99 -13.88 15.03 9.75
N SER A 100 -14.80 15.99 9.91
CA SER A 100 -16.09 15.82 10.59
C SER A 100 -16.94 14.66 10.06
N GLY A 101 -16.86 14.38 8.75
CA GLY A 101 -17.55 13.26 8.11
C GLY A 101 -17.05 11.88 8.56
N TYR A 102 -15.78 11.77 8.95
CA TYR A 102 -15.18 10.53 9.45
C TYR A 102 -15.32 10.39 10.96
N GLU A 103 -15.38 11.50 11.69
CA GLU A 103 -15.45 11.53 13.16
C GLU A 103 -16.66 10.78 13.71
N ALA A 104 -17.85 10.92 13.11
CA ALA A 104 -19.06 10.27 13.62
C ALA A 104 -19.00 8.73 13.49
N GLN A 105 -18.51 8.22 12.36
CA GLN A 105 -18.36 6.77 12.14
C GLN A 105 -17.26 6.19 13.04
N VAL A 106 -16.16 6.91 13.16
CA VAL A 106 -15.06 6.57 14.05
C VAL A 106 -15.53 6.51 15.50
N GLN A 107 -16.25 7.54 15.98
CA GLN A 107 -16.74 7.61 17.35
C GLN A 107 -17.69 6.44 17.63
N HIS A 108 -18.56 6.09 16.66
CA HIS A 108 -19.40 4.91 16.76
C HIS A 108 -18.59 3.61 16.96
N TYR A 109 -17.46 3.44 16.26
CA TYR A 109 -16.61 2.26 16.44
C TYR A 109 -15.84 2.26 17.76
N ILE A 110 -15.44 3.44 18.25
CA ILE A 110 -14.83 3.61 19.58
C ILE A 110 -15.84 3.25 20.68
N ASP A 111 -17.06 3.81 20.61
CA ASP A 111 -18.12 3.61 21.60
C ASP A 111 -18.53 2.13 21.69
N ARG A 112 -18.41 1.40 20.57
CA ARG A 112 -18.66 -0.05 20.50
C ARG A 112 -17.45 -0.91 20.89
N GLY A 113 -16.32 -0.30 21.22
CA GLY A 113 -15.08 -1.01 21.55
C GLY A 113 -14.47 -1.81 20.40
N ILE A 114 -14.83 -1.49 19.15
CA ILE A 114 -14.33 -2.19 17.95
C ILE A 114 -12.91 -1.71 17.62
N ILE A 115 -12.66 -0.41 17.78
CA ILE A 115 -11.34 0.19 17.64
C ILE A 115 -10.98 0.97 18.90
N PRO A 116 -9.68 1.06 19.27
CA PRO A 116 -9.26 1.90 20.36
C PRO A 116 -9.47 3.38 20.03
N GLY A 117 -9.77 4.19 21.05
CA GLY A 117 -9.76 5.63 20.94
C GLY A 117 -8.37 6.18 20.56
N PRO A 118 -8.30 7.41 20.03
CA PRO A 118 -7.02 8.03 19.70
C PRO A 118 -6.10 8.06 20.92
N SER A 119 -4.84 7.67 20.72
CA SER A 119 -3.81 7.71 21.75
C SER A 119 -3.48 9.17 22.06
N ARG A 120 -3.59 9.58 23.34
CA ARG A 120 -3.11 10.90 23.79
C ARG A 120 -1.60 11.03 23.66
#